data_AF-A0A3R7U8F5-F1
#
_entry.id   AF-A0A3R7U8F5-F1
#
_cell.length_a   1.000
_cell.length_b   1.000
_cell.length_c   1.000
_cell.angle_alpha   90.00
_cell.angle_beta   90.00
_cell.angle_gamma   90.00
#
_symmetry.space_group_name_H-M   'P 1'
#
loop_
_entity.id
_entity.type
_entity.pdbx_description
1 polymer ?
#
loop_
_entity_poly.entity_id
_entity_poly.type
_entity_poly.pdbx_seq_one_letter_code
_entity_poly.pdbx_strand_id
1 'polypeptide(L)'
;MQTAYGESNLEEASELWPQKVATRTPLIGKLHGNTLGRGSEGVFLRIESGEVMVDFGHNGIFKLPVKDTDFLDRVRQAIGVRTFESQGLFTFRYASSFFWPETSTSCRIPELESFDFFVVIYFDYDEASEEMHLVKELSKEFSTLMADDLKTSLILMPVRGISNAVDMRLYYLDGFHAPTISPYMKKGTVHTLQHDFENKGDLVVIDKNGHILTQNFLSKLKTPEASYELIHDSVAQRRTG
;
A
#
# COMPACT_ATOMS: atom_id res chain seq x y z
N MET A 1 10.56 0.44 -5.45
CA MET A 1 11.82 0.91 -4.80
C MET A 1 11.44 1.18 -3.35
N GLN A 2 12.13 0.63 -2.35
CA GLN A 2 11.87 1.04 -0.96
C GLN A 2 12.18 2.53 -0.87
N THR A 3 11.21 3.37 -0.51
CA THR A 3 11.48 4.77 -0.15
C THR A 3 12.36 4.70 1.09
N ALA A 4 13.67 4.81 0.88
CA ALA A 4 14.62 4.92 1.97
C ALA A 4 14.32 6.26 2.64
N TYR A 5 13.55 6.23 3.73
CA TYR A 5 13.36 7.42 4.55
C TYR A 5 14.73 7.94 4.98
N GLY A 6 15.10 9.08 4.40
CA GLY A 6 16.27 9.86 4.76
C GLY A 6 15.91 10.96 5.75
N GLU A 7 16.90 11.74 6.17
CA GLU A 7 16.70 12.86 7.10
C GLU A 7 15.71 13.93 6.58
N SER A 8 15.49 14.00 5.26
CA SER A 8 14.62 14.99 4.61
C SER A 8 13.10 14.72 4.73
N ASN A 9 12.67 13.49 5.06
CA ASN A 9 11.26 13.09 5.03
C ASN A 9 10.78 12.52 6.39
N LEU A 10 11.47 12.88 7.47
CA LEU A 10 11.28 12.33 8.81
C LEU A 10 9.91 12.62 9.44
N GLU A 11 9.31 13.78 9.12
CA GLU A 11 8.00 14.19 9.64
C GLU A 11 6.84 13.40 9.02
N GLU A 12 7.01 12.91 7.79
CA GLU A 12 6.02 12.10 7.06
C GLU A 12 5.87 10.68 7.65
N ALA A 13 6.86 10.23 8.44
CA ALA A 13 6.86 8.92 9.10
C ALA A 13 6.41 8.98 10.57
N SER A 14 5.74 10.05 11.01
CA SER A 14 5.36 10.29 12.42
C SER A 14 4.58 9.16 13.07
N GLU A 15 3.73 8.45 12.32
CA GLU A 15 2.99 7.27 12.79
C GLU A 15 3.87 6.05 13.09
N LEU A 16 5.12 6.06 12.61
CA LEU A 16 6.09 4.97 12.72
C LEU A 16 7.24 5.29 13.67
N TRP A 17 7.17 6.43 14.36
CA TRP A 17 8.23 6.84 15.28
C TRP A 17 8.36 5.88 16.45
N PRO A 18 9.58 5.43 16.78
CA PRO A 18 9.79 4.52 17.88
C PRO A 18 9.54 5.24 19.22
N GLN A 19 8.99 4.54 20.20
CA GLN A 19 8.81 5.09 21.56
C GLN A 19 10.15 5.32 22.29
N LYS A 20 11.18 4.58 21.90
CA LYS A 20 12.52 4.65 22.47
C LYS A 20 13.58 4.60 21.40
N VAL A 21 14.67 5.33 21.61
CA VAL A 21 15.86 5.33 20.77
C VAL A 21 17.10 5.12 21.60
N ALA A 22 18.13 4.55 20.97
CA ALA A 22 19.45 4.36 21.56
C ALA A 22 20.50 5.24 20.90
N THR A 23 21.48 5.67 21.70
CA THR A 23 22.66 6.40 21.24
C THR A 23 23.61 5.48 20.44
N ARG A 24 24.20 5.97 19.36
CA ARG A 24 25.28 5.26 18.64
C ARG A 24 26.66 5.63 19.13
N THR A 25 26.80 6.85 19.65
CA THR A 25 28.05 7.40 20.16
C THR A 25 27.89 7.74 21.64
N PRO A 26 28.97 7.67 22.43
CA PRO A 26 28.93 8.17 23.80
C PRO A 26 28.66 9.68 23.82
N LEU A 27 27.82 10.14 24.75
CA LEU A 27 27.46 11.54 24.91
C LEU A 27 27.76 12.01 26.32
N ILE A 28 28.17 13.28 26.46
CA ILE A 28 28.38 13.91 27.77
C ILE A 28 27.14 14.74 28.09
N GLY A 29 26.47 14.39 29.19
CA GLY A 29 25.31 15.11 29.69
C GLY A 29 25.65 16.52 30.14
N LYS A 30 24.81 17.47 29.74
CA LYS A 30 24.95 18.89 30.14
C LYS A 30 24.68 19.10 31.63
N LEU A 31 23.89 18.22 32.24
CA LEU A 31 23.59 18.21 33.67
C LEU A 31 24.42 17.10 34.34
N HIS A 32 25.24 17.48 35.32
CA HIS A 32 26.03 16.59 36.19
C HIS A 32 27.22 15.84 35.56
N GLY A 33 27.56 16.05 34.29
CA GLY A 33 28.73 15.40 33.67
C GLY A 33 28.56 13.89 33.47
N ASN A 34 27.34 13.36 33.62
CA ASN A 34 27.03 11.97 33.39
C ASN A 34 27.28 11.61 31.92
N THR A 35 28.01 10.53 31.69
CA THR A 35 28.29 10.04 30.33
C THR A 35 27.24 9.00 29.95
N LEU A 36 26.51 9.24 28.86
CA LEU A 36 25.69 8.22 28.23
C LEU A 36 26.61 7.35 27.37
N GLY A 37 26.63 6.05 27.63
CA GLY A 37 27.37 5.09 26.80
C GLY A 37 26.72 4.93 25.43
N ARG A 38 27.42 4.29 24.50
CA ARG A 38 26.80 3.76 23.28
C ARG A 38 25.73 2.73 23.67
N GLY A 39 24.56 2.80 23.04
CA GLY A 39 23.43 1.92 23.29
C GLY A 39 22.57 2.32 24.48
N SER A 40 22.84 3.46 25.12
CA SER A 40 21.94 3.99 26.16
C SER A 40 20.59 4.31 25.52
N GLU A 41 19.51 3.76 26.07
CA GLU A 41 18.15 4.00 25.60
C GLU A 41 17.50 5.18 26.33
N GLY A 42 16.78 6.00 25.59
CA GLY A 42 15.95 7.08 26.11
C GLY A 42 14.58 7.11 25.42
N VAL A 43 13.63 7.82 26.03
CA VAL A 43 12.28 8.00 25.49
C VAL A 43 12.33 9.05 24.39
N PHE A 44 11.91 8.67 23.20
CA PHE A 44 11.79 9.62 22.10
C PHE A 44 10.60 10.56 22.36
N LEU A 45 10.84 11.87 22.20
CA LEU A 45 9.83 12.90 22.45
C LEU A 45 9.26 13.47 21.14
N ARG A 46 10.15 13.95 20.26
CA ARG A 46 9.81 14.60 18.99
C ARG A 46 11.05 14.79 18.12
N ILE A 47 10.84 15.18 16.87
CA ILE A 47 11.87 15.76 16.01
C ILE A 47 11.76 17.28 16.09
N GLU A 48 12.89 17.96 16.25
CA GLU A 48 12.95 19.41 16.31
C GLU A 48 14.17 19.91 15.52
N SER A 49 13.95 20.73 14.48
CA SER A 49 15.02 21.24 13.61
C SER A 49 15.90 20.16 12.98
N GLY A 50 15.32 19.01 12.60
CA GLY A 50 16.06 17.89 12.00
C GLY A 50 16.86 17.05 12.99
N GLU A 51 16.70 17.25 14.30
CA GLU A 51 17.34 16.47 15.35
C GLU A 51 16.29 15.72 16.18
N VAL A 52 16.65 14.57 16.75
CA VAL A 52 15.78 13.82 17.67
C VAL A 52 15.92 14.34 19.09
N MET A 53 14.80 14.67 19.71
CA MET A 53 14.73 14.96 21.14
C MET A 53 14.43 13.69 21.92
N VAL A 54 15.29 13.42 22.90
CA VAL A 54 15.28 12.17 23.68
C VAL A 54 15.43 12.47 25.16
N ASP A 55 14.55 11.91 25.97
CA ASP A 55 14.62 11.96 27.43
C ASP A 55 15.32 10.70 27.98
N PHE A 56 16.49 10.89 28.60
CA PHE A 56 17.24 9.83 29.28
C PHE A 56 16.99 9.82 30.80
N GLY A 57 15.88 10.40 31.25
CA GLY A 57 15.46 10.45 32.66
C GLY A 57 16.40 11.33 33.48
N HIS A 58 17.12 10.73 34.43
CA HIS A 58 17.99 11.46 35.35
C HIS A 58 19.19 12.13 34.65
N ASN A 59 19.50 11.71 33.42
CA ASN A 59 20.53 12.35 32.59
C ASN A 59 20.01 13.57 31.82
N GLY A 60 18.69 13.80 31.84
CA GLY A 60 18.02 14.92 31.19
C GLY A 60 17.64 14.65 29.74
N ILE A 61 17.15 15.71 29.10
CA ILE A 61 16.70 15.72 27.71
C ILE A 61 17.83 16.18 26.80
N PHE A 62 18.07 15.44 25.73
CA PHE A 62 19.08 15.72 24.74
C PHE A 62 18.44 15.98 23.39
N LYS A 63 19.02 16.90 22.65
CA LYS A 63 18.76 17.10 21.23
C LYS A 63 19.95 16.51 20.48
N LEU A 64 19.72 15.49 19.68
CA LEU A 64 20.76 14.67 19.06
C LEU A 64 20.58 14.62 17.53
N PRO A 65 21.66 14.70 16.75
CA PRO A 65 21.61 14.41 15.33
C PRO A 65 21.04 13.00 15.10
N VAL A 66 20.17 12.84 14.10
CA VAL A 66 19.50 11.57 13.80
C VAL A 66 20.53 10.45 13.58
N LYS A 67 21.61 10.74 12.85
CA LYS A 67 22.74 9.83 12.61
C LYS A 67 23.43 9.31 13.87
N ASP A 68 23.35 10.04 14.98
CA ASP A 68 23.97 9.66 16.26
C ASP A 68 23.05 8.76 17.09
N THR A 69 21.89 8.39 16.54
CA THR A 69 20.91 7.49 17.17
C THR A 69 20.53 6.33 16.25
N ASP A 70 19.93 5.29 16.82
CA ASP A 70 19.34 4.19 16.05
C ASP A 70 17.92 4.50 15.54
N PHE A 71 17.45 5.75 15.64
CA PHE A 71 16.09 6.16 15.27
C PHE A 71 15.67 5.65 13.89
N LEU A 72 16.48 5.91 12.85
CA LEU A 72 16.18 5.47 11.49
C LEU A 72 16.19 3.94 11.34
N ASP A 73 17.04 3.23 12.08
CA ASP A 73 17.07 1.76 12.03
C ASP A 73 15.81 1.18 12.66
N ARG A 74 15.32 1.77 13.76
CA ARG A 74 14.05 1.37 14.40
C ARG A 74 12.84 1.71 13.54
N VAL A 75 12.83 2.85 12.86
CA VAL A 75 11.78 3.18 11.87
C VAL A 75 11.79 2.17 10.72
N ARG A 76 12.97 1.86 10.16
CA ARG A 76 13.12 0.83 9.12
C ARG A 76 12.72 -0.56 9.62
N GLN A 77 13.01 -0.89 10.87
CA GLN A 77 12.57 -2.15 11.47
C GLN A 77 11.05 -2.17 11.69
N ALA A 78 10.42 -1.07 12.10
CA ALA A 78 8.96 -0.99 12.19
C ALA A 78 8.30 -1.14 10.80
N ILE A 79 8.95 -0.63 9.76
CA ILE A 79 8.57 -0.88 8.36
C ILE A 79 8.75 -2.37 8.00
N GLY A 80 9.89 -2.98 8.35
CA GLY A 80 10.19 -4.40 8.09
C GLY A 80 9.40 -5.40 8.95
N VAL A 81 8.97 -5.05 10.16
CA VAL A 81 8.07 -5.89 10.98
C VAL A 81 6.65 -5.89 10.39
N ARG A 82 6.32 -4.92 9.54
CA ARG A 82 5.11 -4.95 8.69
C ARG A 82 5.30 -5.70 7.37
N THR A 83 6.48 -6.26 7.08
CA THR A 83 6.69 -7.13 5.92
C THR A 83 6.60 -8.59 6.35
N PHE A 84 5.39 -9.12 6.47
CA PHE A 84 5.18 -10.55 6.31
C PHE A 84 5.40 -10.89 4.83
N GLU A 85 6.24 -11.90 4.54
CA GLU A 85 6.56 -12.36 3.17
C GLU A 85 5.34 -12.91 2.39
N SER A 86 4.16 -12.95 2.99
CA SER A 86 2.99 -13.64 2.43
C SER A 86 1.66 -12.91 2.66
N GLN A 87 1.64 -11.59 2.47
CA GLN A 87 0.40 -10.82 2.49
C GLN A 87 0.37 -9.82 1.35
N GLY A 88 0.01 -10.26 0.16
CA GLY A 88 -0.59 -9.38 -0.82
C GLY A 88 -2.12 -9.47 -0.75
N LEU A 89 -2.73 -8.30 -0.90
CA LEU A 89 -4.16 -7.96 -0.99
C LEU A 89 -5.11 -8.29 0.19
N PHE A 90 -4.81 -9.26 1.07
CA PHE A 90 -5.82 -9.81 2.00
C PHE A 90 -5.62 -9.57 3.51
N THR A 91 -5.04 -8.44 3.92
CA THR A 91 -4.96 -8.05 5.35
C THR A 91 -6.30 -7.68 6.00
N PHE A 92 -7.42 -7.75 5.29
CA PHE A 92 -8.70 -7.20 5.77
C PHE A 92 -9.85 -8.21 5.80
N ARG A 93 -9.58 -9.47 6.20
CA ARG A 93 -10.58 -10.54 6.39
C ARG A 93 -11.86 -10.12 7.16
N TYR A 94 -11.82 -9.01 7.90
CA TYR A 94 -12.87 -8.57 8.81
C TYR A 94 -13.50 -7.21 8.47
N ALA A 95 -13.06 -6.50 7.42
CA ALA A 95 -13.61 -5.21 7.03
C ALA A 95 -14.37 -5.29 5.70
N SER A 96 -15.41 -4.47 5.55
CA SER A 96 -16.07 -4.23 4.26
C SER A 96 -15.12 -3.49 3.32
N SER A 97 -14.21 -4.24 2.73
CA SER A 97 -13.01 -3.74 2.05
C SER A 97 -13.30 -3.31 0.63
N PHE A 98 -14.38 -3.85 0.07
CA PHE A 98 -14.77 -3.68 -1.32
C PHE A 98 -16.18 -3.14 -1.41
N PHE A 99 -16.43 -2.59 -2.58
CA PHE A 99 -17.61 -1.84 -2.86
C PHE A 99 -18.06 -2.15 -4.29
N TRP A 100 -19.26 -2.71 -4.45
CA TRP A 100 -19.81 -3.07 -5.75
C TRP A 100 -20.60 -1.89 -6.32
N PRO A 101 -20.17 -1.28 -7.44
CA PRO A 101 -20.83 -0.07 -7.95
C PRO A 101 -22.28 -0.36 -8.38
N GLU A 102 -22.54 -1.39 -9.17
CA GLU A 102 -23.88 -1.62 -9.73
C GLU A 102 -24.99 -1.78 -8.69
N THR A 103 -24.72 -2.51 -7.61
CA THR A 103 -25.68 -2.84 -6.56
C THR A 103 -25.63 -1.85 -5.41
N SER A 104 -24.65 -0.94 -5.43
CA SER A 104 -24.34 -0.04 -4.32
C SER A 104 -24.10 -0.76 -2.98
N THR A 105 -23.61 -2.01 -3.02
CA THR A 105 -23.40 -2.83 -1.82
C THR A 105 -21.92 -2.91 -1.46
N SER A 106 -21.61 -2.69 -0.19
CA SER A 106 -20.30 -3.06 0.33
C SER A 106 -20.20 -4.58 0.46
N CYS A 107 -19.08 -5.15 0.02
CA CYS A 107 -18.80 -6.58 0.11
C CYS A 107 -17.56 -6.85 0.96
N ARG A 108 -17.51 -8.05 1.52
CA ARG A 108 -16.40 -8.52 2.36
C ARG A 108 -15.49 -9.46 1.59
N ILE A 109 -14.26 -9.58 2.08
CA ILE A 109 -13.25 -10.52 1.57
C ILE A 109 -13.74 -11.99 1.45
N PRO A 110 -14.50 -12.56 2.41
CA PRO A 110 -14.99 -13.93 2.29
C PRO A 110 -15.85 -14.19 1.05
N GLU A 111 -16.48 -13.15 0.49
CA GLU A 111 -17.27 -13.25 -0.74
C GLU A 111 -16.37 -13.37 -1.99
N LEU A 112 -15.07 -13.07 -1.85
CA LEU A 112 -14.06 -13.16 -2.89
C LEU A 112 -13.15 -14.40 -2.72
N GLU A 113 -13.32 -15.21 -1.67
CA GLU A 113 -12.50 -16.40 -1.42
C GLU A 113 -12.70 -17.51 -2.47
N SER A 114 -13.74 -17.42 -3.29
CA SER A 114 -13.96 -18.32 -4.44
C SER A 114 -12.93 -18.13 -5.57
N PHE A 115 -12.22 -17.00 -5.59
CA PHE A 115 -11.24 -16.65 -6.61
C PHE A 115 -9.82 -17.02 -6.18
N ASP A 116 -9.04 -17.57 -7.11
CA ASP A 116 -7.62 -17.93 -6.90
C ASP A 116 -6.67 -16.82 -7.37
N PHE A 117 -7.15 -15.92 -8.23
CA PHE A 117 -6.38 -14.82 -8.82
C PHE A 117 -7.19 -13.52 -8.82
N PHE A 118 -6.46 -12.41 -8.76
CA PHE A 118 -7.06 -11.08 -8.81
C PHE A 118 -6.31 -10.21 -9.81
N VAL A 119 -7.06 -9.48 -10.63
CA VAL A 119 -6.52 -8.43 -11.47
C VAL A 119 -6.83 -7.12 -10.78
N VAL A 120 -5.81 -6.34 -10.44
CA VAL A 120 -5.94 -5.04 -9.79
C VAL A 120 -5.66 -3.96 -10.82
N ILE A 121 -6.63 -3.09 -11.04
CA ILE A 121 -6.47 -1.94 -11.91
C ILE A 121 -6.47 -0.64 -11.10
N TYR A 122 -5.38 0.09 -11.19
CA TYR A 122 -5.22 1.43 -10.66
C TYR A 122 -5.77 2.43 -11.68
N PHE A 123 -6.69 3.31 -11.28
CA PHE A 123 -7.31 4.24 -12.21
C PHE A 123 -7.65 5.57 -11.56
N ASP A 124 -7.59 6.66 -12.34
CA ASP A 124 -7.96 8.01 -11.92
C ASP A 124 -9.33 8.39 -12.47
N TYR A 125 -10.36 8.31 -11.64
CA TYR A 125 -11.75 8.55 -12.05
C TYR A 125 -12.03 9.96 -12.57
N ASP A 126 -11.22 10.95 -12.19
CA ASP A 126 -11.35 12.33 -12.70
C ASP A 126 -10.82 12.45 -14.13
N GLU A 127 -10.14 11.42 -14.62
CA GLU A 127 -9.48 11.43 -15.92
C GLU A 127 -10.38 10.85 -17.01
N ALA A 128 -10.78 11.71 -17.95
CA ALA A 128 -11.43 11.28 -19.19
C ALA A 128 -10.35 10.88 -20.22
N SER A 129 -9.79 9.69 -20.06
CA SER A 129 -8.74 9.14 -20.92
C SER A 129 -9.16 7.88 -21.67
N GLU A 130 -8.38 7.50 -22.70
CA GLU A 130 -8.58 6.21 -23.41
C GLU A 130 -8.40 5.02 -22.46
N GLU A 131 -7.51 5.13 -21.48
CA GLU A 131 -7.32 4.13 -20.43
C GLU A 131 -8.60 3.93 -19.61
N MET A 132 -9.33 5.01 -19.29
CA MET A 132 -10.59 4.91 -18.55
C MET A 132 -11.65 4.12 -19.33
N HIS A 133 -11.72 4.31 -20.64
CA HIS A 133 -12.61 3.52 -21.50
C HIS A 133 -12.24 2.04 -21.46
N LEU A 134 -10.95 1.72 -21.55
CA LEU A 134 -10.45 0.34 -21.43
C LEU A 134 -10.80 -0.28 -20.07
N VAL A 135 -10.66 0.45 -18.96
CA VAL A 135 -11.06 -0.05 -17.62
C VAL A 135 -12.54 -0.39 -17.56
N LYS A 136 -13.41 0.45 -18.15
CA LYS A 136 -14.86 0.20 -18.19
C LYS A 136 -15.19 -1.05 -19.00
N GLU A 137 -14.55 -1.24 -20.15
CA GLU A 137 -14.74 -2.44 -20.99
C GLU A 137 -14.28 -3.72 -20.28
N LEU A 138 -13.06 -3.71 -19.72
CA LEU A 138 -12.54 -4.83 -18.93
C LEU A 138 -13.45 -5.18 -17.75
N SER A 139 -13.96 -4.16 -17.05
CA SER A 139 -14.85 -4.37 -15.92
C SER A 139 -16.14 -5.08 -16.29
N LYS A 140 -16.75 -4.71 -17.42
CA LYS A 140 -17.98 -5.30 -17.93
C LYS A 140 -17.79 -6.74 -18.42
N GLU A 141 -16.67 -7.01 -19.04
CA GLU A 141 -16.39 -8.35 -19.56
C GLU A 141 -15.94 -9.31 -18.45
N PHE A 142 -15.19 -8.85 -17.45
CA PHE A 142 -14.87 -9.67 -16.28
C PHE A 142 -16.11 -10.09 -15.48
N SER A 143 -17.14 -9.23 -15.42
CA SER A 143 -18.40 -9.56 -14.75
C SER A 143 -19.27 -10.56 -15.52
N THR A 144 -18.98 -10.81 -16.81
CA THR A 144 -19.80 -11.65 -17.69
C THR A 144 -19.11 -12.90 -18.23
N LEU A 145 -17.79 -12.88 -18.45
CA LEU A 145 -17.07 -13.89 -19.22
C LEU A 145 -15.95 -14.61 -18.45
N MET A 146 -15.24 -13.93 -17.54
CA MET A 146 -13.96 -14.42 -16.99
C MET A 146 -14.02 -14.92 -15.54
N ALA A 147 -15.11 -14.63 -14.82
CA ALA A 147 -15.24 -14.99 -13.40
C ALA A 147 -15.19 -16.51 -13.15
N ASP A 148 -15.76 -17.31 -14.06
CA ASP A 148 -15.96 -18.74 -13.85
C ASP A 148 -14.81 -19.63 -14.36
N ASP A 149 -14.21 -19.33 -15.52
CA ASP A 149 -13.21 -20.23 -16.14
C ASP A 149 -11.82 -20.15 -15.47
N LEU A 150 -11.39 -18.96 -15.04
CA LEU A 150 -10.06 -18.75 -14.47
C LEU A 150 -10.07 -18.59 -12.94
N LYS A 151 -11.24 -18.60 -12.30
CA LYS A 151 -11.39 -18.18 -10.89
C LYS A 151 -10.65 -16.86 -10.63
N THR A 152 -10.81 -15.92 -11.56
CA THR A 152 -10.13 -14.63 -11.53
C THR A 152 -11.16 -13.53 -11.35
N SER A 153 -10.91 -12.61 -10.43
CA SER A 153 -11.76 -11.45 -10.20
C SER A 153 -11.02 -10.16 -10.52
N LEU A 154 -11.71 -9.21 -11.14
CA LEU A 154 -11.19 -7.86 -11.34
C LEU A 154 -11.49 -7.02 -10.10
N ILE A 155 -10.50 -6.30 -9.60
CA ILE A 155 -10.60 -5.34 -8.52
C ILE A 155 -10.15 -3.98 -9.03
N LEU A 156 -10.98 -2.97 -8.82
CA LEU A 156 -10.65 -1.59 -9.17
C LEU A 156 -10.08 -0.85 -7.95
N MET A 157 -9.01 -0.09 -8.15
CA MET A 157 -8.36 0.71 -7.10
C MET A 157 -8.23 2.17 -7.55
N PRO A 158 -9.00 3.10 -6.97
CA PRO A 158 -8.89 4.51 -7.34
C PRO A 158 -7.54 5.09 -6.86
N VAL A 159 -6.82 5.78 -7.74
CA VAL A 159 -5.53 6.45 -7.40
C VAL A 159 -5.73 7.77 -6.67
N ARG A 160 -6.86 8.45 -6.85
CA ARG A 160 -7.23 9.60 -6.01
C ARG A 160 -8.13 9.14 -4.87
N GLY A 161 -7.95 9.76 -3.71
CA GLY A 161 -8.83 9.53 -2.58
C GLY A 161 -10.20 10.11 -2.91
N ILE A 162 -11.21 9.26 -3.05
CA ILE A 162 -12.60 9.73 -3.14
C ILE A 162 -12.92 10.41 -1.81
N SER A 163 -13.04 11.74 -1.84
CA SER A 163 -13.06 12.57 -0.64
C SER A 163 -14.40 12.53 0.09
N ASN A 164 -15.50 12.16 -0.60
CA ASN A 164 -16.83 12.17 -0.03
C ASN A 164 -17.76 11.09 -0.67
N ALA A 165 -18.90 10.81 -0.01
CA ALA A 165 -19.88 9.81 -0.44
C ALA A 165 -20.72 10.23 -1.67
N VAL A 166 -20.71 11.50 -2.08
CA VAL A 166 -21.36 12.02 -3.29
C VAL A 166 -20.54 11.64 -4.51
N ASP A 167 -19.21 11.68 -4.42
CA ASP A 167 -18.31 11.27 -5.49
C ASP A 167 -18.49 9.76 -5.78
N MET A 168 -18.63 8.91 -4.74
CA MET A 168 -18.98 7.49 -4.92
C MET A 168 -20.32 7.28 -5.67
N ARG A 169 -21.24 8.26 -5.65
CA ARG A 169 -22.48 8.16 -6.44
C ARG A 169 -22.30 8.38 -7.93
N LEU A 170 -21.32 9.17 -8.32
CA LEU A 170 -20.98 9.34 -9.74
C LEU A 170 -20.41 8.05 -10.33
N TYR A 171 -19.67 7.27 -9.54
CA TYR A 171 -19.22 5.93 -9.94
C TYR A 171 -20.37 4.94 -10.21
N TYR A 172 -21.50 5.06 -9.49
CA TYR A 172 -22.69 4.22 -9.75
C TYR A 172 -23.30 4.46 -11.11
N LEU A 173 -23.22 5.70 -11.59
CA LEU A 173 -23.87 6.12 -12.83
C LEU A 173 -23.00 5.80 -14.05
N ASP A 174 -21.71 5.55 -13.85
CA ASP A 174 -20.70 5.49 -14.92
C ASP A 174 -20.46 4.09 -15.49
N GLY A 175 -21.16 3.06 -14.98
CA GLY A 175 -21.16 1.72 -15.56
C GLY A 175 -19.93 0.87 -15.25
N PHE A 176 -19.37 0.97 -14.04
CA PHE A 176 -18.36 0.02 -13.55
C PHE A 176 -19.04 -1.23 -12.97
N HIS A 177 -18.53 -2.40 -13.34
CA HIS A 177 -19.13 -3.72 -13.06
C HIS A 177 -18.23 -4.63 -12.19
N ALA A 178 -17.21 -4.06 -11.53
CA ALA A 178 -16.23 -4.79 -10.73
C ALA A 178 -16.14 -4.24 -9.30
N PRO A 179 -15.78 -5.08 -8.31
CA PRO A 179 -15.57 -4.64 -6.94
C PRO A 179 -14.43 -3.60 -6.86
N THR A 180 -14.72 -2.47 -6.24
CA THR A 180 -13.78 -1.36 -6.06
C THR A 180 -13.31 -1.32 -4.61
N ILE A 181 -12.02 -1.09 -4.39
CA ILE A 181 -11.49 -0.90 -3.05
C ILE A 181 -12.04 0.37 -2.45
N SER A 182 -12.56 0.26 -1.22
CA SER A 182 -13.07 1.42 -0.50
C SER A 182 -11.95 2.46 -0.29
N PRO A 183 -12.21 3.76 -0.46
CA PRO A 183 -11.16 4.81 -0.43
C PRO A 183 -10.29 4.80 0.83
N TYR A 184 -10.90 4.54 1.99
CA TYR A 184 -10.20 4.47 3.28
C TYR A 184 -9.23 3.28 3.39
N MET A 185 -9.42 2.23 2.57
CA MET A 185 -8.60 1.01 2.53
C MET A 185 -7.47 1.10 1.50
N LYS A 186 -7.49 2.10 0.62
CA LYS A 186 -6.52 2.25 -0.47
C LYS A 186 -5.08 2.26 0.05
N LYS A 187 -4.77 3.15 1.00
CA LYS A 187 -3.40 3.29 1.54
C LYS A 187 -2.88 1.97 2.13
N GLY A 188 -3.73 1.28 2.89
CA GLY A 188 -3.40 -0.03 3.45
C GLY A 188 -3.13 -1.07 2.36
N THR A 189 -4.00 -1.12 1.34
CA THR A 189 -3.87 -2.12 0.26
C THR A 189 -2.63 -1.89 -0.60
N VAL A 190 -2.33 -0.64 -0.99
CA VAL A 190 -1.10 -0.30 -1.73
C VAL A 190 0.15 -0.67 -0.94
N HIS A 191 0.17 -0.31 0.35
CA HIS A 191 1.29 -0.62 1.23
C HIS A 191 1.50 -2.13 1.37
N THR A 192 0.41 -2.89 1.52
CA THR A 192 0.45 -4.36 1.63
C THR A 192 0.94 -5.01 0.33
N LEU A 193 0.52 -4.54 -0.84
CA LEU A 193 0.98 -5.08 -2.12
C LEU A 193 2.44 -4.73 -2.45
N GLN A 194 3.02 -3.72 -1.78
CA GLN A 194 4.35 -3.18 -2.10
C GLN A 194 4.52 -2.83 -3.59
N HIS A 195 3.41 -2.46 -4.24
CA HIS A 195 3.39 -2.14 -5.65
C HIS A 195 3.44 -0.63 -5.87
N ASP A 196 4.20 -0.24 -6.88
CA ASP A 196 4.43 1.15 -7.28
C ASP A 196 3.77 1.36 -8.64
N PHE A 197 2.47 1.66 -8.64
CA PHE A 197 1.67 1.69 -9.86
C PHE A 197 2.12 2.77 -10.84
N GLU A 198 2.71 3.87 -10.34
CA GLU A 198 3.22 4.96 -11.18
C GLU A 198 4.41 4.51 -12.05
N ASN A 199 5.31 3.70 -11.47
CA ASN A 199 6.55 3.30 -12.17
C ASN A 199 6.52 1.88 -12.73
N LYS A 200 5.62 1.02 -12.24
CA LYS A 200 5.62 -0.41 -12.57
C LYS A 200 4.39 -0.88 -13.34
N GLY A 201 3.34 -0.07 -13.43
CA GLY A 201 2.12 -0.40 -14.16
C GLY A 201 0.86 -0.23 -13.33
N ASP A 202 -0.20 0.20 -13.99
CA ASP A 202 -1.53 0.41 -13.45
C ASP A 202 -2.44 -0.83 -13.59
N LEU A 203 -1.98 -1.90 -14.24
CA LEU A 203 -2.60 -3.22 -14.22
C LEU A 203 -1.66 -4.23 -13.56
N VAL A 204 -2.14 -4.96 -12.57
CA VAL A 204 -1.38 -5.97 -11.84
C VAL A 204 -2.20 -7.24 -11.70
N VAL A 205 -1.62 -8.39 -12.03
CA VAL A 205 -2.22 -9.69 -11.77
C VAL A 205 -1.53 -10.31 -10.58
N ILE A 206 -2.33 -10.79 -9.63
CA ILE A 206 -1.83 -11.41 -8.41
C ILE A 206 -2.53 -12.74 -8.12
N ASP A 207 -1.88 -13.60 -7.34
CA ASP A 207 -2.56 -14.74 -6.73
C ASP A 207 -3.35 -14.35 -5.47
N LYS A 208 -4.15 -15.27 -4.90
CA LYS A 208 -4.91 -15.04 -3.66
C LYS A 208 -4.07 -14.78 -2.40
N ASN A 209 -2.77 -15.05 -2.45
CA ASN A 209 -1.83 -14.69 -1.38
C ASN A 209 -1.17 -13.32 -1.67
N GLY A 210 -1.54 -12.73 -2.79
CA GLY A 210 -1.10 -11.50 -3.41
C GLY A 210 0.36 -11.43 -3.81
N HIS A 211 0.91 -12.56 -4.25
CA HIS A 211 2.10 -12.54 -5.08
C HIS A 211 1.76 -11.95 -6.44
N ILE A 212 2.54 -10.96 -6.86
CA ILE A 212 2.44 -10.37 -8.20
C ILE A 212 2.96 -11.38 -9.22
N LEU A 213 2.09 -11.78 -10.15
CA LEU A 213 2.42 -12.66 -11.26
C LEU A 213 2.89 -11.86 -12.47
N THR A 214 2.21 -10.76 -12.77
CA THR A 214 2.59 -9.83 -13.83
C THR A 214 2.06 -8.43 -13.54
N GLN A 215 2.65 -7.43 -14.19
CA GLN A 215 2.27 -6.03 -14.09
C GLN A 215 2.54 -5.34 -15.42
N ASN A 216 1.65 -4.44 -15.84
CA ASN A 216 1.80 -3.70 -17.08
C ASN A 216 1.07 -2.34 -17.01
N PHE A 217 1.35 -1.49 -17.98
CA PHE A 217 0.62 -0.23 -18.17
C PHE A 217 -0.52 -0.45 -19.17
N LEU A 218 -1.73 -0.02 -18.82
CA LEU A 218 -2.91 -0.03 -19.69
C LEU A 218 -2.63 0.73 -21.00
N SER A 219 -1.90 1.84 -20.91
CA SER A 219 -1.46 2.63 -22.07
C SER A 219 -0.62 1.84 -23.09
N LYS A 220 0.01 0.73 -22.68
CA LYS A 220 0.75 -0.17 -23.57
C LYS A 220 -0.13 -1.26 -24.18
N LEU A 221 -1.17 -1.69 -23.47
CA LEU A 221 -2.08 -2.76 -23.91
C LEU A 221 -3.09 -2.24 -24.92
N LYS A 222 -3.61 -1.02 -24.73
CA LYS A 222 -4.51 -0.26 -25.61
C LYS A 222 -5.86 -0.91 -25.95
N THR A 223 -6.01 -2.21 -25.75
CA THR A 223 -7.16 -3.02 -26.15
C THR A 223 -7.52 -4.02 -25.04
N PRO A 224 -8.79 -4.40 -24.89
CA PRO A 224 -9.20 -5.45 -23.97
C PRO A 224 -8.52 -6.77 -24.28
N GLU A 225 -8.43 -7.16 -25.55
CA GLU A 225 -7.87 -8.44 -26.00
C GLU A 225 -6.42 -8.64 -25.54
N ALA A 226 -5.57 -7.62 -25.73
CA ALA A 226 -4.17 -7.67 -25.28
C ALA A 226 -4.07 -7.77 -23.75
N SER A 227 -5.01 -7.15 -23.02
CA SER A 227 -5.08 -7.24 -21.57
C SER A 227 -5.46 -8.65 -21.13
N TYR A 228 -6.42 -9.29 -21.80
CA TYR A 228 -6.80 -10.68 -21.52
C TYR A 228 -5.69 -11.67 -21.81
N GLU A 229 -5.00 -11.53 -22.94
CA GLU A 229 -3.89 -12.41 -23.30
C GLU A 229 -2.82 -12.38 -22.20
N LEU A 230 -2.43 -11.18 -21.75
CA LEU A 230 -1.50 -11.00 -20.63
C LEU A 230 -1.99 -11.69 -19.34
N ILE A 231 -3.26 -11.49 -18.99
CA ILE A 231 -3.85 -12.05 -17.76
C ILE A 231 -3.88 -13.57 -17.86
N HIS A 232 -4.41 -14.11 -18.95
CA HIS A 232 -4.54 -15.54 -19.19
C HIS A 232 -3.17 -16.24 -19.15
N ASP A 233 -2.17 -15.69 -19.86
CA ASP A 233 -0.83 -16.26 -19.91
C ASP A 233 -0.17 -16.29 -18.52
N SER A 234 -0.30 -15.20 -17.75
CA SER A 234 0.26 -15.12 -16.40
C SER A 234 -0.36 -16.15 -15.44
N VAL A 235 -1.67 -16.35 -15.52
CA VAL A 235 -2.40 -17.34 -14.72
C VAL A 235 -2.05 -18.77 -15.16
N ALA A 236 -1.98 -19.02 -16.46
CA ALA A 236 -1.63 -20.33 -17.01
C ALA A 236 -0.20 -20.76 -16.63
N GLN A 237 0.77 -19.86 -16.72
CA GLN A 237 2.15 -20.10 -16.26
C GLN A 237 2.20 -20.44 -14.77
N ARG A 238 1.44 -19.73 -13.93
CA ARG A 238 1.42 -19.99 -12.48
C ARG A 238 0.77 -21.33 -12.12
N ARG A 239 -0.17 -21.83 -12.92
CA ARG A 239 -0.81 -23.14 -12.70
C ARG A 239 0.05 -24.33 -13.14
N THR A 240 1.02 -24.10 -14.03
CA THR A 240 1.82 -25.17 -14.65
C THR A 240 3.22 -25.32 -14.05
N GLY A 241 3.69 -24.34 -13.29
CA GLY A 241 4.95 -24.38 -12.53
C GLY A 241 4.73 -24.64 -11.04
#